data_AF-A0A859FDS3-F1
#
_entry.id   AF-A0A859FDS3-F1
#
_cell.length_a   1.000
_cell.length_b   1.000
_cell.length_c   1.000
_cell.angle_alpha   90.00
_cell.angle_beta   90.00
_cell.angle_gamma   90.00
#
_symmetry.space_group_name_H-M   'P 1'
#
loop_
_entity.id
_entity.type
_entity.pdbx_description
1 polymer ?
#
loop_
_entity_poly.entity_id
_entity_poly.type
_entity_poly.pdbx_seq_one_letter_code
_entity_poly.pdbx_strand_id
1 'polypeptide(L)'
;MKIRHRIVYDKTDINPAFIRFLKDHNANIQEDETDLVVAYIVEKEEEEWTKEFNRLLDKEDLSSIAESIYSKSEMKKAAWYTIRPTYRWEYPQPEDEYVETIYDTTHYCEECGCGLRQKQEFKVKKNPK
;
A
#
# COMPACT_ATOMS: atom_id res chain seq x y z
N MET A 1 -20.08 1.93 -11.69
CA MET A 1 -19.00 2.28 -10.73
C MET A 1 -17.63 2.01 -11.36
N LYS A 2 -16.56 2.72 -10.98
CA LYS A 2 -15.18 2.42 -11.43
C LYS A 2 -14.33 1.98 -10.25
N ILE A 3 -13.46 1.00 -10.44
CA ILE A 3 -12.52 0.52 -9.42
C ILE A 3 -11.12 0.68 -9.95
N ARG A 4 -10.23 1.31 -9.18
CA ARG A 4 -8.80 1.38 -9.46
C ARG A 4 -8.08 0.35 -8.63
N HIS A 5 -7.30 -0.51 -9.27
CA HIS A 5 -6.39 -1.42 -8.62
C HIS A 5 -5.00 -0.84 -8.65
N ARG A 6 -4.36 -0.75 -7.49
CA ARG A 6 -2.92 -0.49 -7.35
C ARG A 6 -2.20 -1.80 -7.11
N ILE A 7 -1.23 -2.11 -7.96
CA ILE A 7 -0.43 -3.33 -7.90
C ILE A 7 1.03 -2.91 -7.75
N VAL A 8 1.80 -3.66 -6.96
CA VAL A 8 3.26 -3.52 -6.87
C VAL A 8 3.88 -4.86 -7.23
N TYR A 9 4.87 -4.86 -8.10
CA TYR A 9 5.58 -6.08 -8.51
C TYR A 9 7.07 -5.78 -8.76
N ASP A 10 7.90 -6.82 -8.66
CA ASP A 10 9.32 -6.75 -9.01
C ASP A 10 9.50 -6.97 -10.52
N LYS A 11 10.13 -6.02 -11.21
CA LYS A 11 10.33 -6.07 -12.68
C LYS A 11 11.30 -7.16 -13.13
N THR A 12 12.08 -7.73 -12.21
CA THR A 12 13.05 -8.80 -12.49
C THR A 12 12.43 -10.20 -12.41
N ASP A 13 11.36 -10.37 -11.64
CA ASP A 13 10.74 -11.69 -11.36
C ASP A 13 9.33 -11.84 -11.96
N ILE A 14 8.70 -10.74 -12.39
CA ILE A 14 7.33 -10.79 -12.92
C ILE A 14 7.23 -11.44 -14.30
N ASN A 15 6.16 -12.20 -14.54
CA ASN A 15 5.91 -12.79 -15.84
C ASN A 15 5.63 -11.71 -16.93
N PRO A 16 6.30 -11.75 -18.09
CA PRO A 16 6.04 -10.82 -19.20
C PRO A 16 4.58 -10.79 -19.67
N ALA A 17 3.84 -11.91 -19.51
CA ALA A 17 2.42 -11.97 -19.82
C ALA A 17 1.58 -11.05 -18.92
N PHE A 18 1.96 -10.90 -17.64
CA PHE A 18 1.30 -9.97 -16.73
C PHE A 18 1.51 -8.52 -17.15
N ILE A 19 2.76 -8.16 -17.50
CA ILE A 19 3.08 -6.81 -18.00
C ILE A 19 2.28 -6.52 -19.29
N ARG A 20 2.21 -7.50 -20.20
CA ARG A 20 1.42 -7.36 -21.42
C ARG A 20 -0.05 -7.15 -21.12
N PHE A 21 -0.62 -7.94 -20.21
CA PHE A 21 -2.00 -7.78 -19.76
C PHE A 21 -2.26 -6.35 -19.26
N LEU A 22 -1.37 -5.81 -18.41
CA LEU A 22 -1.48 -4.44 -17.90
C LEU A 22 -1.46 -3.40 -19.03
N LYS A 23 -0.55 -3.55 -20.00
CA LYS A 23 -0.45 -2.65 -21.16
C LYS A 23 -1.69 -2.71 -22.05
N ASP A 24 -2.19 -3.92 -22.34
CA ASP A 24 -3.37 -4.14 -23.19
C ASP A 24 -4.63 -3.49 -22.58
N HIS A 25 -4.67 -3.34 -21.26
CA HIS A 25 -5.77 -2.70 -20.53
C HIS A 25 -5.49 -1.24 -20.12
N ASN A 26 -4.51 -0.59 -20.75
CA ASN A 26 -4.14 0.82 -20.52
C ASN A 26 -3.81 1.13 -19.05
N ALA A 27 -3.14 0.22 -18.35
CA ALA A 27 -2.64 0.48 -17.01
C ALA A 27 -1.60 1.62 -17.03
N ASN A 28 -1.66 2.50 -16.04
CA ASN A 28 -0.62 3.48 -15.79
C ASN A 28 0.50 2.83 -14.98
N ILE A 29 1.65 2.62 -15.60
CA ILE A 29 2.82 1.96 -15.01
C ILE A 29 3.83 3.05 -14.61
N GLN A 30 4.19 3.06 -13.33
CA GLN A 30 5.16 3.98 -12.75
C GLN A 30 6.39 3.17 -12.34
N GLU A 31 7.50 3.46 -12.99
CA GLU A 31 8.81 2.87 -12.71
C GLU A 31 9.72 3.95 -12.15
N ASP A 32 10.56 3.57 -11.20
CA ASP A 32 11.65 4.40 -10.68
C ASP A 32 12.99 3.66 -10.81
N GLU A 33 14.02 4.13 -10.10
CA GLU A 33 15.35 3.51 -10.12
C GLU A 33 15.39 2.15 -9.41
N THR A 34 14.34 1.78 -8.65
CA THR A 34 14.24 0.50 -7.96
C THR A 34 13.74 -0.61 -8.88
N ASP A 35 13.85 -1.85 -8.41
CA ASP A 35 13.27 -3.00 -9.12
C ASP A 35 11.75 -3.12 -8.92
N LEU A 36 11.16 -2.31 -8.04
CA LEU A 36 9.73 -2.30 -7.81
C LEU A 36 9.01 -1.37 -8.79
N VAL A 37 7.90 -1.86 -9.32
CA VAL A 37 7.05 -1.13 -10.26
C VAL A 37 5.65 -1.02 -9.68
N VAL A 38 5.06 0.18 -9.79
CA VAL A 38 3.70 0.44 -9.35
C VAL A 38 2.79 0.60 -10.57
N ALA A 39 1.80 -0.28 -10.71
CA ALA A 39 0.82 -0.20 -11.78
C ALA A 39 -0.58 0.16 -11.26
N TYR A 40 -1.28 1.01 -12.00
CA TYR A 40 -2.67 1.35 -11.77
C TYR A 40 -3.53 0.95 -12.97
N ILE A 41 -4.45 0.00 -12.77
CA ILE A 41 -5.44 -0.40 -13.78
C ILE A 41 -6.83 -0.02 -13.27
N VAL A 42 -7.71 0.41 -14.18
CA VAL A 42 -9.07 0.84 -13.83
C VAL A 42 -10.07 -0.12 -14.44
N GLU A 43 -10.71 -0.89 -13.59
CA GLU A 43 -11.91 -1.68 -13.90
C GLU A 43 -13.10 -0.73 -14.07
N LYS A 44 -13.80 -0.89 -15.19
CA LYS A 44 -15.11 -0.28 -15.41
C LYS A 44 -16.20 -1.33 -15.24
N GLU A 45 -17.39 -0.84 -14.97
CA GLU A 45 -18.60 -1.67 -14.85
C GLU A 45 -18.74 -2.58 -16.08
N GLU A 46 -19.04 -3.86 -15.82
CA GLU A 46 -19.26 -4.91 -16.84
C GLU A 46 -18.01 -5.39 -17.60
N GLU A 47 -16.80 -5.12 -17.11
CA GLU A 47 -15.58 -5.61 -17.75
C GLU A 47 -15.26 -7.09 -17.40
N GLU A 48 -15.31 -7.95 -18.42
CA GLU A 48 -15.12 -9.40 -18.28
C GLU A 48 -13.66 -9.80 -17.97
N TRP A 49 -12.69 -8.93 -18.25
CA TRP A 49 -11.27 -9.21 -18.05
C TRP A 49 -10.89 -9.37 -16.56
N THR A 50 -11.75 -8.92 -15.64
CA THR A 50 -11.53 -8.98 -14.18
C THR A 50 -11.25 -10.40 -13.69
N LYS A 51 -11.86 -11.42 -14.29
CA LYS A 51 -11.57 -12.83 -13.97
C LYS A 51 -10.15 -13.23 -14.35
N GLU A 52 -9.70 -12.83 -15.53
CA GLU A 52 -8.34 -13.08 -15.99
C GLU A 52 -7.32 -12.30 -15.16
N PHE A 53 -7.63 -11.06 -14.82
CA PHE A 53 -6.79 -10.26 -13.94
C PHE A 53 -6.58 -10.90 -12.57
N ASN A 54 -7.65 -11.37 -11.91
CA ASN A 54 -7.53 -12.07 -10.63
C ASN A 54 -6.72 -13.36 -10.77
N ARG A 55 -6.94 -14.13 -11.83
CA ARG A 55 -6.16 -15.35 -12.12
C ARG A 55 -4.67 -15.05 -12.29
N LEU A 56 -4.34 -13.93 -12.94
CA LEU A 56 -2.95 -13.51 -13.13
C LEU A 56 -2.33 -13.01 -11.82
N LEU A 57 -3.07 -12.27 -10.99
CA LEU A 57 -2.61 -11.89 -9.66
C LEU A 57 -2.27 -13.12 -8.81
N ASP A 58 -3.16 -14.11 -8.76
CA ASP A 58 -2.96 -15.34 -8.01
C ASP A 58 -1.74 -16.14 -8.53
N LYS A 59 -1.55 -16.16 -9.85
CA LYS A 59 -0.43 -16.89 -10.47
C LYS A 59 0.93 -16.27 -10.12
N GLU A 60 0.99 -14.96 -10.02
CA GLU A 60 2.22 -14.21 -9.70
C GLU A 60 2.37 -13.97 -8.19
N ASP A 61 1.50 -14.56 -7.35
CA ASP A 61 1.43 -14.34 -5.90
C ASP A 61 1.36 -12.85 -5.51
N LEU A 62 0.61 -12.07 -6.30
CA LEU A 62 0.43 -10.65 -6.11
C LEU A 62 -0.92 -10.32 -5.49
N SER A 63 -0.94 -9.23 -4.71
CA SER A 63 -2.18 -8.61 -4.24
C SER A 63 -2.37 -7.23 -4.90
N SER A 64 -3.64 -6.83 -5.05
CA SER A 64 -3.99 -5.48 -5.47
C SER A 64 -4.75 -4.73 -4.39
N ILE A 65 -4.46 -3.44 -4.25
CA ILE A 65 -5.24 -2.53 -3.41
C ILE A 65 -6.32 -1.91 -4.29
N ALA A 66 -7.56 -2.33 -4.09
CA ALA A 66 -8.71 -1.80 -4.81
C ALA A 66 -9.27 -0.52 -4.14
N GLU A 67 -9.62 0.46 -4.97
CA GLU A 67 -10.23 1.72 -4.56
C GLU A 67 -11.37 2.12 -5.52
N SER A 68 -12.55 2.43 -4.98
CA SER A 68 -13.65 2.96 -5.79
C SER A 68 -13.37 4.40 -6.24
N ILE A 69 -13.47 4.66 -7.54
CA ILE A 69 -13.42 6.00 -8.11
C ILE A 69 -14.85 6.52 -8.24
N TYR A 70 -15.19 7.52 -7.44
CA TYR A 70 -16.49 8.19 -7.46
C TYR A 70 -16.46 9.45 -8.34
N SER A 71 -17.53 9.65 -9.12
CA SER A 71 -17.81 10.91 -9.80
C SER A 71 -18.21 12.00 -8.81
N LYS A 72 -18.06 13.27 -9.21
CA LYS A 72 -18.52 14.41 -8.41
C LYS A 72 -20.01 14.34 -8.08
N SER A 73 -20.83 13.80 -8.98
CA SER A 73 -22.27 13.61 -8.75
C SER A 73 -22.56 12.52 -7.72
N GLU A 74 -21.82 11.40 -7.74
CA GLU A 74 -21.95 10.33 -6.75
C GLU A 74 -21.52 10.83 -5.38
N MET A 75 -20.39 11.55 -5.31
CA MET A 75 -19.94 12.19 -4.08
C MET A 75 -21.03 13.11 -3.51
N LYS A 76 -21.58 14.04 -4.31
CA LYS A 76 -22.63 14.97 -3.86
C LYS A 76 -23.90 14.29 -3.33
N LYS A 77 -24.20 13.08 -3.81
CA LYS A 77 -25.37 12.29 -3.38
C LYS A 77 -25.07 11.34 -2.22
N ALA A 78 -23.80 11.25 -1.78
CA ALA A 78 -23.40 10.34 -0.73
C ALA A 78 -24.04 10.74 0.60
N ALA A 79 -24.61 9.76 1.32
CA ALA A 79 -25.18 9.96 2.64
C ALA A 79 -24.11 10.18 3.72
N TRP A 80 -22.90 9.67 3.49
CA TRP A 80 -21.75 9.79 4.38
C TRP A 80 -20.45 9.76 3.57
N TYR A 81 -19.38 10.26 4.17
CA TYR A 81 -18.03 10.22 3.63
C TYR A 81 -17.10 9.57 4.65
N THR A 82 -16.18 8.74 4.18
CA THR A 82 -15.05 8.28 5.00
C THR A 82 -13.79 8.95 4.50
N ILE A 83 -13.12 9.66 5.42
CA ILE A 83 -11.81 10.24 5.17
C ILE A 83 -10.79 9.16 5.48
N ARG A 84 -9.93 8.82 4.52
CA ARG A 84 -8.77 7.96 4.75
C ARG A 84 -7.50 8.81 4.66
N PRO A 85 -6.56 8.67 5.60
CA PRO A 85 -5.28 9.33 5.47
C PRO A 85 -4.58 8.81 4.20
N THR A 86 -4.03 9.74 3.42
CA THR A 86 -3.16 9.46 2.27
C THR A 86 -1.84 8.81 2.70
N TYR A 87 -1.45 9.00 3.97
CA TYR A 87 -0.30 8.35 4.58
C TYR A 87 -0.71 7.02 5.18
N ARG A 88 -0.17 5.93 4.63
CA ARG A 88 -0.30 4.59 5.19
C ARG A 88 1.01 4.09 5.84
N TRP A 89 2.10 4.84 5.74
CA TRP A 89 3.48 4.34 5.90
C TRP A 89 4.40 5.19 6.79
N GLU A 90 3.87 6.09 7.62
CA GLU A 90 4.69 6.76 8.64
C GLU A 90 4.30 6.27 10.04
N TYR A 91 4.17 4.94 10.20
CA TYR A 91 4.41 4.40 11.54
C TYR A 91 5.79 4.93 11.96
N PRO A 92 5.96 5.47 13.17
CA PRO A 92 7.24 6.06 13.58
C PRO A 92 8.31 5.01 13.31
N GLN A 93 9.11 5.23 12.26
CA GLN A 93 10.22 4.36 11.93
C GLN A 93 11.21 4.64 13.04
N PRO A 94 11.35 3.73 14.02
CA PRO A 94 12.21 4.02 15.14
C PRO A 94 13.63 4.09 14.58
N GLU A 95 14.39 5.12 14.96
CA GLU A 95 15.81 5.17 14.63
C GLU A 95 16.53 3.97 15.27
N ASP A 96 17.72 3.62 14.78
CA ASP A 96 18.60 2.74 15.52
C ASP A 96 18.73 3.29 16.96
N GLU A 97 18.68 2.42 17.98
CA GLU A 97 18.65 2.80 19.42
C GLU A 97 17.31 3.35 19.96
N TYR A 98 16.19 3.21 19.24
CA TYR A 98 14.88 3.69 19.73
C TYR A 98 14.46 3.11 21.09
N VAL A 99 14.87 1.88 21.41
CA VAL A 99 14.53 1.22 22.67
C VAL A 99 15.10 2.01 23.84
N GLU A 100 16.36 2.45 23.73
CA GLU A 100 17.08 3.18 24.78
C GLU A 100 16.58 4.62 24.93
N THR A 101 16.13 5.23 23.84
CA THR A 101 15.63 6.60 23.83
C THR A 101 14.17 6.71 24.28
N ILE A 102 13.31 5.77 23.89
CA ILE A 102 11.86 5.82 24.10
C ILE A 102 11.43 5.06 25.36
N TYR A 103 12.17 4.03 25.76
CA TYR A 103 11.80 3.17 26.88
C TYR A 103 12.79 3.27 28.05
N ASP A 104 12.26 3.02 29.24
CA ASP A 104 13.04 2.72 30.43
C ASP A 104 13.49 1.26 30.37
N THR A 105 14.80 1.08 30.27
CA THR A 105 15.49 -0.21 30.16
C THR A 105 16.03 -0.68 31.51
N THR A 106 15.65 -0.06 32.63
CA THR A 106 16.18 -0.42 33.96
C THR A 106 15.70 -1.80 34.43
N HIS A 107 14.48 -2.21 34.03
CA HIS A 107 13.83 -3.44 34.52
C HIS A 107 13.07 -4.18 33.41
N TYR A 108 13.76 -4.52 32.32
CA TYR A 108 13.18 -5.31 31.24
C TYR A 108 13.97 -6.60 30.99
N CYS A 109 13.32 -7.55 30.32
CA CYS A 109 13.97 -8.75 29.81
C CYS A 109 14.59 -8.48 28.44
N GLU A 110 15.91 -8.66 28.31
CA GLU A 110 16.62 -8.45 27.05
C GLU A 110 16.23 -9.46 25.96
N GLU A 111 15.84 -10.68 26.34
CA GLU A 111 15.46 -11.73 25.36
C GLU A 111 14.09 -11.51 24.74
N CYS A 112 13.11 -11.05 25.51
CA CYS A 112 11.71 -10.94 25.06
C CYS A 112 11.12 -9.52 25.09
N GLY A 113 11.84 -8.53 25.65
CA GLY A 113 11.39 -7.15 25.73
C GLY A 113 10.33 -6.86 26.81
N CYS A 114 9.88 -7.87 27.56
CA CYS A 114 8.88 -7.68 28.61
C CYS A 114 9.40 -6.79 29.73
N GLY A 115 8.60 -5.82 30.16
CA GLY A 115 8.96 -4.86 31.21
C GLY A 115 9.43 -3.50 30.71
N LEU A 116 9.62 -3.32 29.40
CA LEU A 116 9.89 -2.01 28.82
C LEU A 116 8.72 -1.04 29.11
N ARG A 117 9.04 0.08 29.76
CA ARG A 117 8.07 1.14 30.06
C ARG A 117 8.39 2.35 29.22
N GLN A 118 7.42 2.86 28.46
CA GLN A 118 7.62 4.05 27.65
C GLN A 118 7.86 5.27 28.55
N LYS A 119 8.98 5.97 28.33
CA LYS A 119 9.35 7.21 29.05
C LYS A 119 9.26 8.46 28.17
N GLN A 120 9.19 8.30 26.85
CA GLN A 120 9.10 9.40 25.89
C GLN A 120 8.18 9.06 24.71
N GLU A 121 7.63 10.06 24.03
CA GLU A 121 6.86 9.89 22.79
C GLU A 121 7.74 9.46 21.61
N PHE A 122 7.14 8.73 20.65
CA PHE A 122 7.82 8.39 19.40
C PHE A 122 8.07 9.64 18.57
N LYS A 123 9.27 9.73 18.00
CA LYS A 123 9.63 10.81 17.08
C LYS A 123 9.40 10.35 15.64
N VAL A 124 8.79 11.23 14.84
CA VAL A 124 8.67 11.04 13.40
C VAL A 124 9.74 11.89 12.73
N LYS A 125 10.51 11.30 11.81
CA LYS A 125 11.62 11.97 11.12
C LYS A 125 11.17 13.18 10.28
N LYS A 126 9.92 13.17 9.81
CA LYS A 126 9.31 14.26 9.05
C LYS A 126 7.90 14.49 9.56
N ASN A 127 7.43 15.73 9.45
CA ASN A 127 6.02 16.01 9.66
C ASN A 127 5.21 15.28 8.57
N PRO A 128 4.06 14.68 8.93
CA PRO A 128 3.11 14.19 7.93
C PRO A 128 2.77 15.34 6.98
N LYS A 129 2.91 15.13 5.67
CA LYS A 129 2.72 16.18 4.64
C LYS A 129 1.35 16.14 3.99
#